data_AF-A0A553PHZ4-F1
#
_entry.id   AF-A0A553PHZ4-F1
#
_cell.length_a   1.000
_cell.length_b   1.000
_cell.length_c   1.000
_cell.angle_alpha   90.00
_cell.angle_beta   90.00
_cell.angle_gamma   90.00
#
_symmetry.space_group_name_H-M   'P 1'
#
loop_
_entity.id
_entity.type
_entity.pdbx_description
1 polymer ?
#
loop_
_entity_poly.entity_id
_entity_poly.type
_entity_poly.pdbx_seq_one_letter_code
_entity_poly.pdbx_strand_id
1 'polypeptide(L)'
;TFLTAVTCLGSCGIWISFSSSQPIILGSKFICGLGCVGIVYSAILLQLEIVGTKYSHVTGLLLILALALGQVYLGFTLSHVEQNDQMVWCWTCGPILAFLLNWLILPHSYRWLIATAQMDEAQDQMNRMAKWNNQPFRSIMEYTQPLPNQSAEVQHMWQHFTVYSGCSFTCGALIFAIVHNVPEVTGSIGMDLGILAISDILAIFLDLAFGSNR
;
A
#
# COMPACT_ATOMS: atom_id res chain seq x y z
N THR A 1 -14.51 -2.91 1.47
CA THR A 1 -13.73 -3.22 2.69
C THR A 1 -12.41 -2.46 2.72
N PHE A 2 -11.60 -2.53 1.66
CA PHE A 2 -10.33 -1.81 1.60
C PHE A 2 -10.49 -0.27 1.57
N LEU A 3 -11.29 0.25 0.63
CA LEU A 3 -11.56 1.70 0.54
C LEU A 3 -12.23 2.27 1.80
N THR A 4 -13.13 1.48 2.42
CA THR A 4 -13.78 1.84 3.68
C THR A 4 -12.77 1.94 4.83
N ALA A 5 -11.73 1.09 4.84
CA ALA A 5 -10.66 1.18 5.84
C ALA A 5 -9.78 2.43 5.62
N VAL A 6 -9.43 2.73 4.36
CA VAL A 6 -8.61 3.91 4.00
C VAL A 6 -9.34 5.21 4.32
N THR A 7 -10.62 5.32 3.98
CA THR A 7 -11.44 6.50 4.28
C THR A 7 -11.66 6.68 5.78
N CYS A 8 -11.88 5.58 6.52
CA CYS A 8 -11.93 5.58 7.97
C CYS A 8 -10.61 6.12 8.57
N LEU A 9 -9.47 5.61 8.11
CA LEU A 9 -8.14 6.07 8.53
C LEU A 9 -7.88 7.55 8.23
N GLY A 10 -8.22 8.01 7.04
CA GLY A 10 -8.09 9.42 6.67
C GLY A 10 -8.95 10.31 7.58
N SER A 11 -10.18 9.88 7.87
CA SER A 11 -11.04 10.61 8.81
C SER A 11 -10.45 10.62 10.22
N CYS A 12 -10.04 9.48 10.78
CA CYS A 12 -9.42 9.42 12.10
C CYS A 12 -8.14 10.26 12.20
N GLY A 13 -7.31 10.28 11.15
CA GLY A 13 -6.11 11.14 11.09
C GLY A 13 -6.44 12.63 11.21
N ILE A 14 -7.46 13.10 10.47
CA ILE A 14 -7.95 14.48 10.54
C ILE A 14 -8.49 14.79 11.94
N TRP A 15 -9.28 13.88 12.51
CA TRP A 15 -9.83 14.04 13.87
C TRP A 15 -8.73 14.14 14.93
N ILE A 16 -7.64 13.39 14.80
CA ILE A 16 -6.48 13.47 15.71
C ILE A 16 -5.77 14.83 15.57
N SER A 17 -5.62 15.35 14.35
CA SER A 17 -4.99 16.66 14.11
C SER A 17 -5.73 17.83 14.76
N PHE A 18 -7.05 17.77 14.89
CA PHE A 18 -7.86 18.86 15.48
C PHE A 18 -8.28 18.61 16.94
N SER A 19 -8.12 17.40 17.47
CA SER A 19 -8.54 17.09 18.84
C SER A 19 -7.49 17.50 19.86
N SER A 20 -7.89 18.27 20.87
CA SER A 20 -7.08 18.53 22.07
C SER A 20 -7.37 17.56 23.22
N SER A 21 -8.35 16.66 23.07
CA SER A 21 -8.76 15.73 24.13
C SER A 21 -8.03 14.38 24.02
N GLN A 22 -7.31 14.01 25.08
CA GLN A 22 -6.57 12.75 25.20
C GLN A 22 -7.41 11.49 24.92
N PRO A 23 -8.64 11.30 25.44
CA PRO A 23 -9.40 10.08 25.18
C PRO A 23 -9.81 9.92 23.71
N ILE A 24 -10.14 11.02 23.02
CA ILE A 24 -10.48 10.99 21.59
C ILE A 24 -9.24 10.67 20.75
N ILE A 25 -8.08 11.23 21.11
CA ILE A 25 -6.81 10.91 20.46
C ILE A 25 -6.50 9.42 20.61
N LEU A 26 -6.57 8.87 21.83
CA LEU A 26 -6.28 7.45 22.08
C LEU A 26 -7.24 6.53 21.32
N GLY A 27 -8.55 6.80 21.41
CA GLY A 27 -9.56 6.01 20.70
C GLY A 27 -9.38 6.04 19.19
N SER A 28 -9.05 7.21 18.63
CA SER A 28 -8.81 7.35 17.19
C SER A 28 -7.53 6.64 16.76
N LYS A 29 -6.44 6.71 17.55
CA LYS A 29 -5.19 5.97 17.31
C LYS A 29 -5.41 4.46 17.31
N PHE A 30 -6.27 3.96 18.21
CA PHE A 30 -6.63 2.54 18.26
C PHE A 30 -7.36 2.09 16.99
N ILE A 31 -8.35 2.86 16.52
CA ILE A 31 -9.07 2.59 15.27
C ILE A 31 -8.11 2.64 14.07
N CYS A 32 -7.20 3.62 14.05
CA CYS A 32 -6.16 3.72 13.02
C CYS A 32 -5.26 2.47 12.99
N GLY A 33 -4.83 1.98 14.15
CA GLY A 33 -4.02 0.75 14.24
C GLY A 33 -4.73 -0.45 13.61
N LEU A 34 -6.02 -0.65 13.93
CA LEU A 34 -6.82 -1.74 13.35
C LEU A 34 -6.99 -1.59 11.82
N GLY A 35 -7.29 -0.38 11.35
CA GLY A 35 -7.41 -0.10 9.92
C GLY A 35 -6.11 -0.36 9.16
N CYS A 36 -4.97 -0.01 9.76
CA CYS A 36 -3.65 -0.18 9.15
C CYS A 36 -3.33 -1.66 8.88
N VAL A 37 -3.60 -2.54 9.84
CA VAL A 37 -3.40 -3.99 9.67
C VAL A 37 -4.27 -4.53 8.53
N GLY A 38 -5.55 -4.11 8.48
CA GLY A 38 -6.47 -4.53 7.42
C GLY A 38 -6.02 -4.08 6.03
N ILE A 39 -5.46 -2.88 5.92
CA ILE A 39 -4.93 -2.35 4.66
C ILE A 39 -3.70 -3.13 4.20
N VAL A 40 -2.71 -3.32 5.07
CA VAL A 40 -1.47 -4.03 4.72
C VAL A 40 -1.79 -5.45 4.26
N TYR A 41 -2.66 -6.15 4.98
CA TYR A 41 -3.06 -7.50 4.61
C TYR A 41 -3.81 -7.56 3.28
N SER A 42 -4.73 -6.62 3.05
CA SER A 42 -5.45 -6.52 1.77
C SER A 42 -4.51 -6.21 0.60
N ALA A 43 -3.51 -5.35 0.80
CA ALA A 43 -2.54 -4.99 -0.23
C ALA A 43 -1.67 -6.20 -0.62
N ILE A 44 -1.22 -7.00 0.37
CA ILE A 44 -0.48 -8.24 0.12
C ILE A 44 -1.35 -9.24 -0.66
N LEU A 45 -2.60 -9.45 -0.25
CA LEU A 45 -3.50 -10.38 -0.93
C LEU A 45 -3.77 -9.97 -2.37
N LEU A 46 -4.08 -8.70 -2.61
CA LEU A 46 -4.31 -8.15 -3.95
C LEU A 46 -3.06 -8.28 -4.83
N GLN A 47 -1.87 -8.09 -4.25
CA GLN A 47 -0.63 -8.27 -4.96
C GLN A 47 -0.40 -9.74 -5.36
N LEU A 48 -0.61 -10.69 -4.44
CA LEU A 48 -0.55 -12.12 -4.75
C LEU A 48 -1.58 -12.52 -5.81
N GLU A 49 -2.74 -11.86 -5.79
CA GLU A 49 -3.83 -12.10 -6.72
C GLU A 49 -3.49 -11.69 -8.16
N ILE A 50 -2.83 -10.53 -8.32
CA ILE A 50 -2.51 -9.92 -9.62
C ILE A 50 -1.22 -10.46 -10.23
N VAL A 51 -0.21 -10.71 -9.40
CA VAL A 51 1.15 -11.03 -9.88
C VAL A 51 1.35 -12.51 -10.16
N GLY A 52 0.53 -13.36 -9.53
CA GLY A 52 0.72 -14.81 -9.54
C GLY A 52 2.00 -15.25 -8.80
N THR A 53 2.25 -16.55 -8.74
CA THR A 53 3.31 -17.13 -7.91
C THR A 53 4.73 -16.87 -8.41
N LYS A 54 4.90 -16.46 -9.67
CA LYS A 54 6.22 -16.33 -10.31
C LYS A 54 6.97 -15.06 -9.92
N TYR A 55 6.26 -13.94 -9.81
CA TYR A 55 6.86 -12.64 -9.47
C TYR A 55 6.41 -12.12 -8.10
N SER A 56 5.58 -12.88 -7.37
CA SER A 56 5.02 -12.51 -6.07
C SER A 56 6.10 -12.12 -5.06
N HIS A 57 7.25 -12.81 -5.07
CA HIS A 57 8.37 -12.53 -4.18
C HIS A 57 8.94 -11.12 -4.39
N VAL A 58 9.28 -10.77 -5.63
CA VAL A 58 9.84 -9.45 -5.97
C VAL A 58 8.83 -8.35 -5.69
N THR A 59 7.56 -8.55 -6.03
CA THR A 59 6.52 -7.56 -5.76
C THR A 59 6.26 -7.40 -4.26
N GLY A 60 6.30 -8.49 -3.48
CA GLY A 60 6.18 -8.47 -2.02
C GLY A 60 7.32 -7.68 -1.38
N LEU A 61 8.55 -7.88 -1.85
CA LEU A 61 9.72 -7.10 -1.43
C LEU A 61 9.53 -5.61 -1.69
N LEU A 62 9.02 -5.23 -2.88
CA LEU A 62 8.76 -3.83 -3.19
C LEU A 62 7.62 -3.22 -2.35
N LEU A 63 6.68 -4.03 -1.87
CA LEU A 63 5.62 -3.60 -0.94
C LEU A 63 6.21 -3.24 0.43
N ILE A 64 7.08 -4.10 0.95
CA ILE A 64 7.80 -3.88 2.21
C ILE A 64 8.75 -2.68 2.08
N LEU A 65 9.39 -2.52 0.92
CA LEU A 65 10.21 -1.36 0.62
C LEU A 65 9.39 -0.07 0.73
N ALA A 66 8.17 -0.05 0.18
CA ALA A 66 7.30 1.10 0.27
C ALA A 66 6.87 1.42 1.71
N LEU A 67 6.63 0.39 2.55
CA LEU A 67 6.39 0.56 3.99
C LEU A 67 7.58 1.24 4.69
N ALA A 68 8.79 0.74 4.47
CA ALA A 68 10.02 1.31 5.05
C ALA A 68 10.24 2.76 4.59
N LEU A 69 10.02 3.04 3.31
CA LEU A 69 10.11 4.40 2.76
C LEU A 69 9.08 5.35 3.41
N GLY A 70 7.88 4.88 3.74
CA GLY A 70 6.87 5.67 4.46
C GLY A 70 7.32 6.07 5.87
N GLN A 71 8.00 5.18 6.58
CA GLN A 71 8.57 5.46 7.91
C GLN A 71 9.72 6.47 7.82
N VAL A 72 10.63 6.29 6.85
CA VAL A 72 11.74 7.22 6.62
C VAL A 72 11.24 8.60 6.22
N TYR A 73 10.22 8.68 5.36
CA TYR A 73 9.61 9.95 4.95
C TYR A 73 9.11 10.73 6.17
N LEU A 74 8.33 10.10 7.04
CA LEU A 74 7.84 10.78 8.24
C LEU A 74 8.95 11.12 9.23
N GLY A 75 9.89 10.20 9.47
CA GLY A 75 11.06 10.48 10.30
C GLY A 75 11.87 11.69 9.82
N PHE A 76 12.04 11.83 8.51
CA PHE A 76 12.69 12.99 7.89
C PHE A 76 11.87 14.27 8.03
N THR A 77 10.55 14.21 7.83
CA THR A 77 9.69 15.40 8.03
C THR A 77 9.68 15.87 9.48
N LEU A 78 9.74 14.95 10.45
CA LEU A 78 9.77 15.30 11.88
C LEU A 78 11.12 15.86 12.33
N SER A 79 12.23 15.46 11.70
CA SER A 79 13.54 16.05 12.02
C SER A 79 13.67 17.50 11.55
N HIS A 80 12.84 17.93 10.60
CA HIS A 80 12.82 19.30 10.06
C HIS A 80 11.68 20.15 10.61
N VAL A 81 10.61 19.54 11.14
CA VAL A 81 9.43 20.23 11.67
C VAL A 81 9.29 19.90 13.15
N GLU A 82 9.72 20.83 14.01
CA GLU A 82 9.68 20.65 15.46
C GLU A 82 8.25 20.72 16.07
N GLN A 83 8.02 19.82 17.05
CA GLN A 83 7.24 19.95 18.29
C GLN A 83 5.70 19.83 18.32
N ASN A 84 4.98 19.73 17.19
CA ASN A 84 3.53 19.51 17.25
C ASN A 84 3.11 18.11 16.81
N ASP A 85 2.71 17.29 17.78
CA ASP A 85 2.13 15.96 17.56
C ASP A 85 0.98 15.97 16.55
N GLN A 86 0.13 16.99 16.61
CA GLN A 86 -1.00 17.16 15.69
C GLN A 86 -0.58 17.42 14.25
N MET A 87 0.58 18.07 14.04
CA MET A 87 1.12 18.32 12.71
C MET A 87 1.62 17.03 12.07
N VAL A 88 2.14 16.08 12.84
CA VAL A 88 2.54 14.75 12.35
C VAL A 88 1.37 14.03 11.67
N TRP A 89 0.19 14.10 12.30
CA TRP A 89 -1.04 13.53 11.76
C TRP A 89 -1.52 14.26 10.50
N CYS A 90 -1.30 15.57 10.41
CA CYS A 90 -1.63 16.36 9.23
C CYS A 90 -0.78 15.97 8.02
N TRP A 91 0.54 15.82 8.22
CA TRP A 91 1.47 15.34 7.18
C TRP A 91 1.13 13.93 6.70
N THR A 92 0.63 13.09 7.60
CA THR A 92 0.19 11.72 7.27
C THR A 92 -1.09 11.71 6.42
N CYS A 93 -1.95 12.73 6.53
CA CYS A 93 -3.17 12.83 5.73
C CYS A 93 -2.89 13.11 4.24
N GLY A 94 -1.81 13.82 3.92
CA GLY A 94 -1.40 14.13 2.54
C GLY A 94 -1.27 12.91 1.62
N PRO A 95 -0.41 11.92 1.95
CA PRO A 95 -0.27 10.73 1.13
C PRO A 95 -1.52 9.84 1.13
N ILE A 96 -2.35 9.86 2.19
CA ILE A 96 -3.65 9.15 2.22
C ILE A 96 -4.61 9.76 1.19
N LEU A 97 -4.68 11.09 1.12
CA LEU A 97 -5.46 11.81 0.10
C LEU A 97 -4.95 11.54 -1.31
N ALA A 98 -3.62 11.59 -1.52
CA ALA A 98 -3.03 11.26 -2.80
C ALA A 98 -3.38 9.82 -3.24
N PHE A 99 -3.39 8.88 -2.30
CA PHE A 99 -3.81 7.50 -2.55
C PHE A 99 -5.30 7.41 -2.93
N LEU A 100 -6.19 8.08 -2.19
CA LEU A 100 -7.62 8.11 -2.51
C LEU A 100 -7.91 8.70 -3.89
N LEU A 101 -7.17 9.74 -4.29
CA LEU A 101 -7.27 10.31 -5.63
C LEU A 101 -6.78 9.34 -6.72
N ASN A 102 -5.66 8.66 -6.48
CA ASN A 102 -5.15 7.65 -7.40
C ASN A 102 -6.11 6.45 -7.54
N TRP A 103 -6.81 6.08 -6.46
CA TRP A 103 -7.81 5.01 -6.50
C TRP A 103 -8.98 5.33 -7.42
N LEU A 104 -9.44 6.59 -7.49
CA LEU A 104 -10.53 7.00 -8.37
C LEU A 104 -10.19 6.88 -9.86
N ILE A 105 -8.90 6.93 -10.19
CA ILE A 105 -8.41 6.85 -11.58
C ILE A 105 -8.16 5.39 -11.97
N LEU A 106 -8.05 4.48 -11.00
CA LEU A 106 -7.67 3.10 -11.26
C LEU A 106 -8.85 2.25 -11.76
N PRO A 107 -8.71 1.54 -12.88
CA PRO A 107 -9.68 0.54 -13.28
C PRO A 107 -9.81 -0.55 -12.20
N HIS A 108 -11.05 -0.97 -11.91
CA HIS A 108 -11.32 -2.09 -11.01
C HIS A 108 -10.62 -3.37 -11.48
N SER A 109 -10.26 -4.25 -10.54
CA SER A 109 -9.60 -5.51 -10.90
C SER A 109 -10.53 -6.39 -11.74
N TYR A 110 -9.96 -7.03 -12.76
CA TYR A 110 -10.68 -7.92 -13.68
C TYR A 110 -11.47 -9.02 -12.95
N ARG A 111 -10.92 -9.58 -11.86
CA ARG A 111 -11.58 -10.61 -11.03
C ARG A 111 -12.77 -10.06 -10.24
N TRP A 112 -12.72 -8.81 -9.79
CA TRP A 112 -13.87 -8.18 -9.14
C TRP A 112 -15.03 -8.08 -10.12
N LEU A 113 -14.77 -7.66 -11.36
CA LEU A 113 -15.79 -7.58 -12.43
C LEU A 113 -16.40 -8.94 -12.75
N ILE A 114 -15.60 -10.02 -12.79
CA ILE A 114 -16.14 -11.38 -12.94
C ILE A 114 -16.99 -11.78 -11.72
N ALA A 115 -16.50 -11.52 -10.50
CA ALA A 115 -17.18 -11.89 -9.26
C ALA A 115 -18.49 -11.11 -9.05
N THR A 116 -18.58 -9.88 -9.56
CA THR A 116 -19.80 -9.05 -9.55
C THR A 116 -20.70 -9.28 -10.76
N ALA A 117 -20.41 -10.28 -11.59
CA ALA A 117 -21.15 -10.63 -12.81
C ALA A 117 -21.20 -9.52 -13.88
N GLN A 118 -20.27 -8.56 -13.83
CA GLN A 118 -20.10 -7.50 -14.83
C GLN A 118 -19.21 -7.99 -15.97
N MET A 119 -19.71 -8.98 -16.72
CA MET A 119 -18.94 -9.68 -17.75
C MET A 119 -18.57 -8.78 -18.94
N ASP A 120 -19.40 -7.79 -19.28
CA ASP A 120 -19.15 -6.86 -20.39
C ASP A 120 -17.95 -5.94 -20.10
N GLU A 121 -17.90 -5.33 -18.92
CA GLU A 121 -16.75 -4.50 -18.50
C GLU A 121 -15.49 -5.34 -18.33
N ALA A 122 -15.62 -6.57 -17.81
CA ALA A 122 -14.51 -7.50 -17.72
C ALA A 122 -13.94 -7.80 -19.12
N GLN A 123 -14.81 -8.03 -20.11
CA GLN A 123 -14.44 -8.34 -21.48
C GLN A 123 -13.76 -7.15 -22.17
N ASP A 124 -14.27 -5.94 -21.94
CA ASP A 124 -13.68 -4.71 -22.47
C ASP A 124 -12.30 -4.42 -21.87
N GLN A 125 -12.13 -4.60 -20.56
CA GLN A 125 -10.82 -4.49 -19.92
C GLN A 125 -9.83 -5.51 -20.50
N MET A 126 -10.24 -6.77 -20.66
CA MET A 126 -9.39 -7.80 -21.28
C MET A 126 -9.06 -7.50 -22.74
N ASN A 127 -10.01 -6.96 -23.50
CA ASN A 127 -9.78 -6.60 -24.89
C ASN A 127 -8.75 -5.47 -24.99
N ARG A 128 -8.81 -4.48 -24.09
CA ARG A 128 -7.75 -3.46 -23.96
C ARG A 128 -6.40 -4.08 -23.62
N MET A 129 -6.37 -5.03 -22.68
CA MET A 129 -5.16 -5.78 -22.35
C MET A 129 -4.62 -6.57 -23.56
N ALA A 130 -5.48 -7.27 -24.30
CA ALA A 130 -5.07 -8.06 -25.48
C ALA A 130 -4.52 -7.18 -26.60
N LYS A 131 -5.14 -6.02 -26.85
CA LYS A 131 -4.68 -5.04 -27.85
C LYS A 131 -3.31 -4.46 -27.55
N TRP A 132 -3.04 -4.10 -26.29
CA TRP A 132 -1.69 -3.62 -25.90
C TRP A 132 -0.63 -4.71 -26.03
N ASN A 133 -1.02 -5.96 -25.90
CA ASN A 133 -0.11 -7.09 -25.91
C ASN A 133 0.01 -7.80 -27.26
N ASN A 134 -0.60 -7.25 -28.32
CA ASN A 134 -0.67 -7.86 -29.65
C ASN A 134 -1.11 -9.34 -29.61
N GLN A 135 -1.96 -9.68 -28.66
CA GLN A 135 -2.50 -11.03 -28.49
C GLN A 135 -3.89 -11.11 -29.14
N PRO A 136 -4.23 -12.23 -29.79
CA PRO A 136 -5.58 -12.42 -30.31
C PRO A 136 -6.58 -12.44 -29.14
N PHE A 137 -7.64 -11.65 -29.26
CA PHE A 137 -8.70 -11.60 -28.26
C PHE A 137 -9.37 -12.98 -28.12
N ARG A 138 -9.26 -13.57 -26.93
CA ARG A 138 -9.96 -14.80 -26.54
C ARG A 138 -11.11 -14.45 -25.60
N SER A 139 -12.23 -15.16 -25.72
CA SER A 139 -13.38 -14.95 -24.82
C SER A 139 -13.01 -15.23 -23.36
N ILE A 140 -13.70 -14.61 -22.40
CA ILE A 140 -13.45 -14.76 -20.95
C ILE A 140 -13.40 -16.25 -20.52
N MET A 141 -14.18 -17.12 -21.17
CA MET A 141 -14.23 -18.56 -20.90
C MET A 141 -12.96 -19.33 -21.31
N GLU A 142 -12.15 -18.77 -22.20
CA GLU A 142 -10.90 -19.39 -22.67
C GLU A 142 -9.69 -18.92 -21.84
N TYR A 143 -9.80 -17.77 -21.16
CA TYR A 143 -8.81 -17.22 -20.23
C TYR A 143 -8.80 -17.92 -18.86
N THR A 144 -9.73 -18.85 -18.60
CA THR A 144 -9.68 -19.71 -17.40
C THR A 144 -8.56 -20.76 -17.49
N GLN A 145 -7.92 -20.90 -18.65
CA GLN A 145 -6.70 -21.69 -18.87
C GLN A 145 -5.46 -20.80 -18.65
N PRO A 146 -4.35 -21.33 -18.11
CA PRO A 146 -3.15 -20.54 -17.84
C PRO A 146 -2.62 -19.90 -19.13
N LEU A 147 -2.47 -18.58 -19.13
CA LEU A 147 -2.01 -17.79 -20.27
C LEU A 147 -0.59 -18.19 -20.70
N PRO A 148 -0.33 -18.41 -22.00
CA PRO A 148 0.98 -18.86 -22.48
C PRO A 148 2.03 -17.74 -22.59
N ASN A 149 1.70 -16.46 -22.36
CA ASN A 149 2.66 -15.37 -22.51
C ASN A 149 2.52 -14.30 -21.40
N GLN A 150 3.51 -14.27 -20.50
CA GLN A 150 3.50 -13.57 -19.20
C GLN A 150 3.98 -12.11 -19.24
N SER A 151 4.57 -11.63 -20.35
CA SER A 151 5.16 -10.28 -20.47
C SER A 151 4.12 -9.15 -20.46
N ALA A 152 2.90 -9.49 -20.84
CA ALA A 152 1.71 -8.65 -20.94
C ALA A 152 1.09 -8.24 -19.59
N GLU A 153 1.12 -9.16 -18.63
CA GLU A 153 0.64 -8.92 -17.26
C GLU A 153 1.52 -7.86 -16.56
N VAL A 154 2.82 -7.80 -16.90
CA VAL A 154 3.84 -7.00 -16.21
C VAL A 154 3.56 -5.50 -16.26
N GLN A 155 2.97 -4.96 -17.34
CA GLN A 155 2.81 -3.50 -17.47
C GLN A 155 1.58 -2.94 -16.73
N HIS A 156 0.45 -3.66 -16.75
CA HIS A 156 -0.71 -3.33 -15.90
C HIS A 156 -0.44 -3.71 -14.44
N MET A 157 0.41 -4.72 -14.21
CA MET A 157 1.00 -5.04 -12.91
C MET A 157 1.75 -3.84 -12.35
N TRP A 158 2.53 -3.06 -13.13
CA TRP A 158 3.17 -1.83 -12.63
C TRP A 158 2.20 -0.73 -12.21
N GLN A 159 1.09 -0.52 -12.94
CA GLN A 159 0.10 0.51 -12.55
C GLN A 159 -0.61 0.15 -11.24
N HIS A 160 -1.03 -1.11 -11.11
CA HIS A 160 -1.60 -1.61 -9.86
C HIS A 160 -0.57 -1.64 -8.73
N PHE A 161 0.65 -2.08 -9.03
CA PHE A 161 1.77 -2.11 -8.09
C PHE A 161 2.09 -0.72 -7.54
N THR A 162 2.14 0.31 -8.38
CA THR A 162 2.41 1.70 -7.95
C THR A 162 1.36 2.20 -6.97
N VAL A 163 0.09 1.83 -7.16
CA VAL A 163 -1.00 2.22 -6.25
C VAL A 163 -0.93 1.43 -4.94
N TYR A 164 -0.66 0.12 -4.99
CA TYR A 164 -0.50 -0.70 -3.79
C TYR A 164 0.76 -0.37 -2.99
N SER A 165 1.84 0.05 -3.66
CA SER A 165 3.03 0.58 -3.01
C SER A 165 2.71 1.92 -2.32
N GLY A 166 1.89 2.78 -2.93
CA GLY A 166 1.38 4.00 -2.28
C GLY A 166 0.54 3.73 -1.03
N CYS A 167 -0.24 2.65 -1.03
CA CYS A 167 -1.00 2.23 0.15
C CYS A 167 -0.08 1.72 1.29
N SER A 168 1.00 1.06 0.91
CA SER A 168 1.98 0.52 1.85
C SER A 168 2.84 1.65 2.43
N PHE A 169 3.18 2.64 1.62
CA PHE A 169 3.82 3.88 2.04
C PHE A 169 2.97 4.65 3.06
N THR A 170 1.66 4.80 2.81
CA THR A 170 0.74 5.48 3.75
C THR A 170 0.58 4.73 5.07
N CYS A 171 0.56 3.39 5.05
CA CYS A 171 0.57 2.58 6.27
C CYS A 171 1.89 2.72 7.05
N GLY A 172 3.04 2.69 6.37
CA GLY A 172 4.34 2.87 7.03
C GLY A 172 4.44 4.22 7.72
N ALA A 173 3.93 5.24 7.04
CA ALA A 173 3.78 6.58 7.58
C ALA A 173 2.89 6.62 8.84
N LEU A 174 1.68 6.05 8.77
CA LEU A 174 0.75 5.97 9.89
C LEU A 174 1.32 5.23 11.11
N ILE A 175 2.03 4.11 10.88
CA ILE A 175 2.66 3.34 11.96
C ILE A 175 3.66 4.22 12.72
N PHE A 176 4.49 4.96 12.00
CA PHE A 176 5.44 5.89 12.61
C PHE A 176 4.73 6.99 13.43
N ALA A 177 3.67 7.59 12.88
CA ALA A 177 2.88 8.62 13.56
C ALA A 177 2.18 8.11 14.85
N ILE A 178 1.73 6.84 14.87
CA ILE A 178 1.16 6.22 16.06
C ILE A 178 2.21 6.08 17.17
N VAL A 179 3.42 5.61 16.80
CA VAL A 179 4.51 5.26 17.71
C VAL A 179 5.24 6.49 18.27
N HIS A 180 5.24 7.62 17.54
CA HIS A 180 5.92 8.85 17.95
C HIS A 180 5.54 9.37 19.35
N ASN A 181 4.39 8.97 19.88
CA ASN A 181 3.84 9.44 21.16
C ASN A 181 3.85 8.39 22.28
N VAL A 182 4.58 7.27 22.10
CA VAL A 182 4.75 6.27 23.16
C VAL A 182 5.86 6.76 24.09
N PRO A 183 5.57 7.04 25.38
CA PRO A 183 6.58 7.55 26.30
C PRO A 183 7.75 6.56 26.42
N GLU A 184 8.95 7.10 26.21
CA GLU A 184 10.30 6.54 26.36
C GLU A 184 10.38 5.06 26.78
N VAL A 185 10.56 4.16 25.81
CA VAL A 185 11.05 2.80 26.11
C VAL A 185 12.54 2.64 25.79
N THR A 186 13.12 3.41 24.87
CA THR A 186 14.58 3.54 24.67
C THR A 186 14.84 4.64 23.65
N GLY A 187 15.75 5.59 23.91
CA GLY A 187 16.32 6.49 22.90
C GLY A 187 15.34 7.44 22.17
N SER A 188 15.88 8.19 21.20
CA SER A 188 15.06 8.97 20.27
C SER A 188 14.31 8.01 19.35
N ILE A 189 12.99 7.88 19.52
CA ILE A 189 12.11 7.00 18.74
C ILE A 189 12.31 7.17 17.21
N GLY A 190 12.63 8.40 16.78
CA GLY A 190 12.94 8.68 15.38
C GLY A 190 14.21 8.01 14.88
N MET A 191 15.25 7.89 15.72
CA MET A 191 16.46 7.15 15.39
C MET A 191 16.21 5.65 15.36
N ASP A 192 15.47 5.09 16.32
CA ASP A 192 15.22 3.65 16.40
C ASP A 192 14.37 3.18 15.21
N LEU A 193 13.33 3.93 14.84
CA LEU A 193 12.53 3.65 13.65
C LEU A 193 13.31 3.92 12.35
N GLY A 194 14.21 4.90 12.34
CA GLY A 194 15.13 5.12 11.22
C GLY A 194 16.08 3.94 11.00
N ILE A 195 16.66 3.41 12.08
CA ILE A 195 17.52 2.23 12.07
C ILE A 195 16.71 1.00 11.62
N LEU A 196 15.49 0.82 12.12
CA LEU A 196 14.60 -0.26 11.69
C LEU A 196 14.32 -0.19 10.19
N ALA A 197 13.92 0.98 9.68
CA ALA A 197 13.63 1.14 8.26
C ALA A 197 14.87 0.92 7.39
N ILE A 198 16.06 1.36 7.83
CA ILE A 198 17.34 1.08 7.15
C ILE A 198 17.64 -0.42 7.16
N SER A 199 17.37 -1.11 8.28
CA SER A 199 17.58 -2.55 8.39
C SER A 199 16.64 -3.33 7.47
N ASP A 200 15.39 -2.90 7.33
CA ASP A 200 14.42 -3.48 6.42
C ASP A 200 14.85 -3.27 4.96
N ILE A 201 15.30 -2.06 4.61
CA ILE A 201 15.84 -1.77 3.26
C ILE A 201 17.05 -2.66 2.95
N LEU A 202 17.97 -2.83 3.90
CA LEU A 202 19.14 -3.67 3.73
C LEU A 202 18.75 -5.15 3.56
N ALA A 203 17.82 -5.64 4.38
CA ALA A 203 17.31 -7.01 4.28
C ALA A 203 16.67 -7.26 2.91
N ILE A 204 15.85 -6.32 2.41
CA ILE A 204 15.26 -6.38 1.07
C ILE A 204 16.33 -6.46 -0.01
N PHE A 205 17.39 -5.65 0.11
CA PHE A 205 18.48 -5.63 -0.86
C PHE A 205 19.27 -6.94 -0.87
N LEU A 206 19.52 -7.52 0.30
CA LEU A 206 20.15 -8.83 0.45
C LEU A 206 19.26 -9.93 -0.13
N ASP A 207 17.96 -9.91 0.13
CA ASP A 207 17.00 -10.88 -0.42
C ASP A 207 16.92 -10.78 -1.95
N LEU A 208 16.98 -9.58 -2.53
CA LEU A 208 17.06 -9.42 -3.99
C LEU A 208 18.39 -9.95 -4.56
N ALA A 209 19.51 -9.69 -3.88
CA ALA A 209 20.83 -10.11 -4.33
C ALA A 209 21.02 -11.64 -4.27
N PHE A 210 20.48 -12.30 -3.24
CA PHE A 210 20.64 -13.75 -3.02
C PHE A 210 19.43 -14.57 -3.48
N GLY A 211 18.24 -13.98 -3.56
CA GLY A 211 17.00 -14.62 -4.00
C GLY A 211 16.90 -14.84 -5.50
N SER A 212 17.64 -14.08 -6.32
CA SER A 212 17.70 -14.25 -7.78
C SER A 212 18.29 -15.61 -8.23
N ASN A 213 18.91 -16.36 -7.31
CA ASN A 213 19.54 -17.67 -7.57
C ASN A 213 18.63 -18.90 -7.25
N ARG A 214 17.35 -18.70 -6.95
CA ARG A 214 16.37 -19.78 -6.70
C ARG A 214 15.17 -19.67 -7.64
#